data_AF-A0A800AG72-F1
#
_entry.id   AF-A0A800AG72-F1
#
_cell.length_a   1.000
_cell.length_b   1.000
_cell.length_c   1.000
_cell.angle_alpha   90.00
_cell.angle_beta   90.00
_cell.angle_gamma   90.00
#
_symmetry.space_group_name_H-M   'P 1'
#
loop_
_entity.id
_entity.type
_entity.pdbx_description
1 polymer ?
#
loop_
_entity_poly.entity_id
_entity_poly.type
_entity_poly.pdbx_seq_one_letter_code
_entity_poly.pdbx_strand_id
1 'polypeptide(L)'
;MDSYEHAILLRGDSNAEARDAAVQLEREIFLRGYYKAFALGSGPCRHCQQCDTNGPCKHPYKARPAMEASGIDVFQTARSNGFPIDVVTSHEQQGDYYGLVLIE
;
A
#
# COMPACT_ATOMS: atom_id res chain seq x y z
N MET A 1 22.70 4.89 -7.48
CA MET A 1 21.33 4.43 -7.77
C MET A 1 20.46 5.35 -6.97
N ASP A 2 19.73 6.23 -7.64
CA ASP A 2 18.89 7.23 -6.97
C ASP A 2 17.71 6.48 -6.34
N SER A 3 17.54 6.62 -5.02
CA SER A 3 16.64 5.82 -4.20
C SER A 3 15.80 6.77 -3.37
N TYR A 4 14.49 6.49 -3.27
CA TYR A 4 13.51 7.33 -2.58
C TYR A 4 14.04 7.91 -1.26
N GLU A 5 13.95 9.23 -1.12
CA GLU A 5 14.43 9.96 0.06
C GLU A 5 13.38 10.02 1.18
N HIS A 6 12.10 9.93 0.83
CA HIS A 6 11.01 10.08 1.78
C HIS A 6 10.00 8.93 1.67
N ALA A 7 9.35 8.65 2.79
CA ALA A 7 8.31 7.63 2.89
C ALA A 7 7.18 8.11 3.79
N ILE A 8 5.94 7.88 3.37
CA ILE A 8 4.73 8.13 4.17
C ILE A 8 4.06 6.79 4.45
N LEU A 9 4.05 6.38 5.72
CA LEU A 9 3.33 5.21 6.19
C LEU A 9 1.90 5.62 6.60
N LEU A 10 0.89 4.94 6.05
CA LEU A 10 -0.53 5.21 6.26
C LEU A 10 -1.17 4.00 6.92
N ARG A 11 -1.98 4.22 7.96
CA ARG A 11 -2.84 3.18 8.57
C ARG A 11 -4.27 3.34 8.06
N GLY A 12 -4.94 2.24 7.77
CA GLY A 12 -6.37 2.18 7.47
C GLY A 12 -7.07 1.03 8.19
N ASP A 13 -8.40 1.08 8.24
CA ASP A 13 -9.25 0.08 8.91
C ASP A 13 -9.57 -1.11 7.99
N SER A 14 -9.12 -1.08 6.74
CA SER A 14 -9.19 -2.22 5.83
C SER A 14 -8.06 -2.21 4.81
N ASN A 15 -7.79 -3.38 4.20
CA ASN A 15 -6.87 -3.49 3.07
C ASN A 15 -7.25 -2.53 1.91
N ALA A 16 -8.55 -2.39 1.64
CA ALA A 16 -9.04 -1.55 0.56
C ALA A 16 -8.80 -0.07 0.86
N GLU A 17 -9.09 0.36 2.08
CA GLU A 17 -8.88 1.74 2.51
C GLU A 17 -7.40 2.13 2.50
N ALA A 18 -6.53 1.32 3.10
CA ALA A 18 -5.09 1.59 3.14
C ALA A 18 -4.50 1.69 1.71
N ARG A 19 -4.90 0.78 0.81
CA ARG A 19 -4.48 0.82 -0.60
C ARG A 19 -5.01 2.05 -1.33
N ASP A 20 -6.32 2.30 -1.25
CA ASP A 20 -6.95 3.35 -2.04
C ASP A 20 -6.47 4.73 -1.57
N ALA A 21 -6.23 4.91 -0.27
CA ALA A 21 -5.59 6.11 0.29
C ALA A 21 -4.15 6.28 -0.22
N ALA A 22 -3.34 5.23 -0.22
CA ALA A 22 -1.96 5.29 -0.74
C ALA A 22 -1.91 5.66 -2.23
N VAL A 23 -2.80 5.07 -3.06
CA VAL A 23 -2.89 5.38 -4.49
C VAL A 23 -3.34 6.82 -4.75
N GLN A 24 -4.32 7.31 -3.99
CA GLN A 24 -4.75 8.70 -4.08
C GLN A 24 -3.60 9.65 -3.70
N LEU A 25 -2.89 9.35 -2.61
CA LEU A 25 -1.77 10.17 -2.16
C LEU A 25 -0.61 10.16 -3.16
N GLU A 26 -0.26 9.01 -3.74
CA GLU A 26 0.73 8.91 -4.83
C GLU A 26 0.38 9.85 -5.98
N ARG A 27 -0.88 9.85 -6.43
CA ARG A 27 -1.34 10.76 -7.49
C ARG A 27 -1.20 12.22 -7.09
N GLU A 28 -1.62 12.60 -5.89
CA GLU A 28 -1.53 13.98 -5.41
C GLU A 28 -0.08 14.46 -5.29
N ILE A 29 0.82 13.59 -4.80
CA ILE A 29 2.25 13.88 -4.70
C ILE A 29 2.88 14.02 -6.09
N PHE A 30 2.56 13.11 -7.02
CA PHE A 30 3.00 13.20 -8.40
C PHE A 30 2.58 14.51 -9.06
N LEU A 31 1.32 14.92 -8.88
CA LEU A 31 0.80 16.17 -9.43
C LEU A 31 1.45 17.44 -8.84
N ARG A 32 2.14 17.32 -7.70
CA ARG A 32 2.91 18.40 -7.08
C ARG A 32 4.37 18.48 -7.55
N GLY A 33 4.77 17.65 -8.51
CA GLY A 33 6.10 17.68 -9.14
C GLY A 33 7.09 16.63 -8.64
N TYR A 34 6.70 15.80 -7.66
CA TYR A 34 7.50 14.68 -7.16
C TYR A 34 7.26 13.46 -8.06
N TYR A 35 7.98 13.38 -9.18
CA TYR A 35 7.67 12.42 -10.24
C TYR A 35 7.99 10.97 -9.87
N LYS A 36 8.89 10.69 -8.89
CA LYS A 36 9.09 9.34 -8.34
C LYS A 36 8.25 9.18 -7.08
N ALA A 37 6.93 9.28 -7.25
CA ALA A 37 5.96 8.83 -6.25
C ALA A 37 5.59 7.37 -6.55
N PHE A 38 5.65 6.50 -5.53
CA PHE A 38 5.28 5.10 -5.69
C PHE A 38 4.54 4.57 -4.46
N ALA A 39 3.28 4.20 -4.65
CA ALA A 39 2.44 3.60 -3.63
C ALA A 39 2.57 2.08 -3.58
N LEU A 40 2.57 1.57 -2.35
CA LEU A 40 2.43 0.17 -1.96
C LEU A 40 1.18 0.04 -1.10
N GLY A 41 0.31 -0.90 -1.45
CA GLY A 41 -0.94 -1.15 -0.73
C GLY A 41 -0.80 -2.15 0.42
N SER A 42 -1.94 -2.49 1.01
CA SER A 42 -2.07 -3.58 1.98
C SER A 42 -2.85 -4.74 1.36
N GLY A 43 -2.31 -5.95 1.43
CA GLY A 43 -3.01 -7.15 0.96
C GLY A 43 -3.12 -7.25 -0.56
N PRO A 44 -3.68 -8.38 -1.05
CA PRO A 44 -3.83 -8.62 -2.47
C PRO A 44 -4.77 -7.59 -3.14
N CYS A 45 -4.53 -7.34 -4.44
CA CYS A 45 -5.46 -6.59 -5.26
C CYS A 45 -6.83 -7.28 -5.33
N ARG A 46 -7.92 -6.53 -5.09
CA ARG A 46 -9.31 -7.04 -5.12
C ARG A 46 -10.22 -6.29 -6.10
N HIS A 47 -9.65 -5.59 -7.09
CA HIS A 47 -10.45 -4.85 -8.07
C HIS A 47 -11.16 -5.73 -9.11
N CYS A 48 -10.73 -6.98 -9.27
CA CYS A 48 -11.35 -7.96 -10.15
C CYS A 48 -11.84 -9.15 -9.32
N GLN A 49 -12.97 -9.78 -9.69
CA GLN A 49 -13.33 -11.09 -9.15
C GLN A 49 -12.32 -12.17 -9.58
N GLN A 50 -11.90 -12.12 -10.85
CA GLN A 50 -10.84 -12.95 -11.41
C GLN A 50 -9.93 -12.07 -12.27
N CYS A 51 -8.63 -12.10 -12.01
CA CYS A 51 -7.65 -11.37 -12.81
C CYS A 51 -7.42 -12.08 -14.15
N ASP A 52 -7.44 -11.31 -15.23
CA ASP A 52 -6.97 -11.77 -16.54
C ASP A 52 -5.45 -11.71 -16.57
N THR A 53 -4.81 -12.87 -16.61
CA THR A 53 -3.35 -13.01 -16.65
C THR A 53 -2.80 -13.12 -18.07
N ASN A 54 -3.68 -13.17 -19.09
CA ASN A 54 -3.28 -13.23 -20.50
C ASN A 54 -3.13 -11.85 -21.13
N GLY A 55 -3.48 -10.78 -20.40
CA GLY A 55 -3.45 -9.41 -20.88
C GLY A 55 -3.05 -8.40 -19.79
N PRO A 56 -2.98 -7.11 -20.13
CA PRO A 56 -2.70 -6.07 -19.15
C PRO A 56 -3.81 -5.95 -18.10
N CYS A 57 -3.45 -5.44 -16.92
CA CYS A 57 -4.42 -5.16 -15.87
C CYS A 57 -5.52 -4.23 -16.38
N LYS A 58 -6.80 -4.55 -16.08
CA LYS A 58 -7.96 -3.70 -16.40
C LYS A 58 -8.05 -2.45 -15.50
N HIS A 59 -7.27 -2.39 -14.42
CA HIS A 59 -7.27 -1.30 -13.44
C HIS A 59 -5.84 -0.75 -13.18
N PRO A 60 -5.07 -0.39 -14.22
CA PRO A 60 -3.64 -0.08 -14.07
C PRO A 60 -3.39 1.17 -13.21
N TYR A 61 -4.34 2.11 -13.20
CA TYR A 61 -4.27 3.34 -12.39
C TYR A 61 -4.69 3.15 -10.92
N LYS A 62 -5.14 1.95 -10.54
CA LYS A 62 -5.55 1.62 -9.16
C LYS A 62 -4.72 0.50 -8.55
N ALA A 63 -4.32 -0.48 -9.36
CA ALA A 63 -3.57 -1.63 -8.90
C ALA A 63 -2.15 -1.21 -8.47
N ARG A 64 -1.79 -1.48 -7.21
CA ARG A 64 -0.43 -1.38 -6.68
C ARG A 64 -0.05 -2.69 -5.99
N PRO A 65 1.24 -3.08 -6.02
CA PRO A 65 1.69 -4.22 -5.23
C PRO A 65 1.52 -3.91 -3.74
N ALA A 66 1.36 -4.96 -2.94
CA ALA A 66 1.29 -4.82 -1.50
C ALA A 66 2.70 -4.66 -0.90
N MET A 67 2.78 -4.07 0.29
CA MET A 67 4.04 -3.96 1.04
C MET A 67 4.67 -5.36 1.25
N GLU A 68 3.90 -6.30 1.77
CA GLU A 68 4.36 -7.66 2.06
C GLU A 68 4.68 -8.47 0.80
N ALA A 69 3.97 -8.22 -0.31
CA ALA A 69 4.26 -8.83 -1.60
C ALA A 69 5.58 -8.31 -2.21
N SER A 70 6.09 -7.18 -1.72
CA SER A 70 7.34 -6.56 -2.13
C SER A 70 8.50 -6.86 -1.17
N GLY A 71 8.32 -7.78 -0.23
CA GLY A 71 9.36 -8.20 0.72
C GLY A 71 9.53 -7.28 1.94
N ILE A 72 8.62 -6.34 2.17
CA ILE A 72 8.66 -5.46 3.34
C ILE A 72 8.04 -6.18 4.54
N ASP A 73 8.77 -6.22 5.66
CA ASP A 73 8.21 -6.63 6.95
C ASP A 73 7.29 -5.52 7.47
N VAL A 74 5.98 -5.69 7.25
CA VAL A 74 4.96 -4.71 7.64
C VAL A 74 4.89 -4.57 9.16
N PHE A 75 5.06 -5.66 9.91
CA PHE A 75 4.98 -5.64 11.38
C PHE A 75 6.13 -4.85 11.97
N GLN A 76 7.36 -5.15 11.55
CA GLN A 76 8.54 -4.42 12.00
C GLN A 76 8.48 -2.96 11.57
N THR A 77 8.05 -2.68 10.33
CA THR A 77 7.94 -1.32 9.79
C THR A 77 6.97 -0.46 10.60
N ALA A 78 5.76 -0.96 10.88
CA ALA A 78 4.78 -0.23 11.67
C ALA A 78 5.25 0.02 13.10
N ARG A 79 5.76 -1.02 13.79
CA ARG A 79 6.25 -0.91 15.17
C ARG A 79 7.42 0.07 15.30
N SER A 80 8.35 0.04 14.34
CA SER A 80 9.51 0.95 14.32
C SER A 80 9.12 2.42 14.12
N ASN A 81 7.90 2.68 13.61
CA ASN A 81 7.35 4.00 13.40
C ASN A 81 6.24 4.36 14.40
N GLY A 82 6.14 3.62 15.53
CA GLY A 82 5.20 3.93 16.60
C GLY A 82 3.74 3.60 16.31
N PHE A 83 3.47 2.82 15.26
CA PHE A 83 2.12 2.39 14.91
C PHE A 83 1.78 1.01 15.52
N PRO A 84 0.51 0.79 15.94
CA PRO A 84 0.08 -0.49 16.49
C PRO A 84 -0.11 -1.52 15.38
N ILE A 85 0.33 -2.76 15.60
CA ILE A 85 0.02 -3.87 14.71
C ILE A 85 0.14 -5.18 15.49
N ASP A 86 -0.96 -5.91 15.53
CA ASP A 86 -1.08 -7.18 16.23
C ASP A 86 -1.63 -8.27 15.31
N VAL A 87 -1.24 -9.50 15.61
CA VAL A 87 -1.78 -10.67 14.90
C VAL A 87 -3.20 -10.91 15.39
N VAL A 88 -4.16 -10.77 14.48
CA VAL A 88 -5.55 -11.16 14.73
C VAL A 88 -5.71 -12.67 14.57
N THR A 89 -6.58 -13.26 15.38
CA THR A 89 -6.81 -14.72 15.48
C THR A 89 -8.23 -15.13 15.12
N SER A 90 -9.13 -14.16 14.92
CA SER A 90 -10.53 -14.39 14.53
C SER A 90 -11.05 -13.31 13.59
N HIS A 91 -12.18 -13.57 12.92
CA HIS A 91 -12.76 -12.64 11.95
C HIS A 91 -13.51 -11.46 12.60
N GLU A 92 -13.78 -11.56 13.90
CA GLU A 92 -14.41 -10.51 14.71
C GLU A 92 -13.41 -9.46 15.20
N GLN A 93 -12.10 -9.77 15.14
CA GLN A 93 -11.05 -8.84 15.51
C GLN A 93 -10.73 -7.89 14.36
N GLN A 94 -10.70 -6.60 14.67
CA GLN A 94 -10.27 -5.55 13.73
C GLN A 94 -8.77 -5.63 13.52
N GLY A 95 -8.34 -5.76 12.26
CA GLY A 95 -6.92 -5.73 11.89
C GLY A 95 -6.41 -4.31 11.61
N ASP A 96 -5.10 -4.14 11.73
CA ASP A 96 -4.39 -2.92 11.32
C ASP A 96 -3.79 -3.10 9.92
N TYR A 97 -4.16 -2.23 8.99
CA TYR A 97 -3.73 -2.31 7.59
C TYR A 97 -2.87 -1.12 7.23
N TYR A 98 -1.78 -1.37 6.50
CA TYR A 98 -0.78 -0.35 6.20
C TYR A 98 -0.54 -0.20 4.70
N GLY A 99 -0.52 1.03 4.23
CA GLY A 99 0.00 1.43 2.93
C GLY A 99 1.25 2.28 3.09
N LEU A 100 2.11 2.28 2.08
CA LEU A 100 3.36 3.06 2.06
C LEU A 100 3.43 3.85 0.76
N VAL A 101 3.76 5.14 0.84
CA VAL A 101 4.08 5.94 -0.34
C VAL A 101 5.53 6.37 -0.26
N LEU A 102 6.34 5.93 -1.21
CA LEU A 102 7.72 6.33 -1.38
C LEU A 102 7.79 7.55 -2.31
N ILE A 103 8.68 8.50 -2.02
CA ILE A 103 8.73 9.80 -2.68
C ILE A 103 10.18 10.21 -2.94
N GLU A 104 10.47 10.63 -4.18
CA GLU A 104 11.39 11.73 -4.54
C GLU A 104 11.05 12.36 -5.93
#